data_AF-A0A7C6DH78-F1
#
_entry.id   AF-A0A7C6DH78-F1
#
_cell.length_a   1.000
_cell.length_b   1.000
_cell.length_c   1.000
_cell.angle_alpha   90.00
_cell.angle_beta   90.00
_cell.angle_gamma   90.00
#
_symmetry.space_group_name_H-M   'P 1'
#
loop_
_entity.id
_entity.type
_entity.pdbx_description
1 polymer ?
#
loop_
_entity_poly.entity_id
_entity_poly.type
_entity_poly.pdbx_seq_one_letter_code
_entity_poly.pdbx_strand_id
1 'polypeptide(L)'
;MSKRQLKLFGSQMEIYTHLEKMFHPEAGLNTVLLTGKSGAGKSTVVQEFLREFGVSIHGYTTVRHRSVSRQEVAFQHIYLPESATPPALTIEYPNHLPDLEYFLRRVKDSVVFDRAAFLKLADYMSPQQVYRSKTPELMLWDELGGEELLIDHLFETVKYWLDLNEKPAQIIVWKKQFRKSKLRLAHLTAEEEDILELRRQEILSHTSIHIHDLDCEEVEI
;
A
#
# COMPACT_ATOMS: atom_id res chain seq x y z
N MET A 1 -7.24 21.71 18.86
CA MET A 1 -6.39 22.08 17.69
C MET A 1 -7.08 21.58 16.44
N SER A 2 -7.51 22.48 15.55
CA SER A 2 -8.12 22.13 14.27
C SER A 2 -7.09 21.39 13.41
N LYS A 3 -7.33 20.09 13.16
CA LYS A 3 -6.47 19.27 12.29
C LYS A 3 -6.74 19.72 10.85
N ARG A 4 -5.71 20.20 10.16
CA ARG A 4 -5.77 20.60 8.74
C ARG A 4 -6.19 19.38 7.91
N GLN A 5 -7.42 19.36 7.39
CA GLN A 5 -7.83 18.44 6.34
C GLN A 5 -6.97 18.69 5.10
N LEU A 6 -6.48 17.61 4.47
CA LEU A 6 -5.87 17.76 3.15
C LEU A 6 -7.00 18.01 2.15
N LYS A 7 -6.85 19.04 1.30
CA LYS A 7 -7.81 19.27 0.21
C LYS A 7 -7.68 18.13 -0.79
N LEU A 8 -8.65 17.23 -0.82
CA LEU A 8 -8.79 16.21 -1.86
C LEU A 8 -9.34 16.86 -3.14
N PHE A 9 -8.80 16.49 -4.30
CA PHE A 9 -9.28 16.93 -5.62
C PHE A 9 -10.28 15.90 -6.20
N GLY A 10 -11.07 16.24 -7.23
CA GLY A 10 -12.22 15.45 -7.73
C GLY A 10 -12.11 13.92 -7.62
N SER A 11 -11.19 13.30 -8.37
CA SER A 11 -10.99 11.84 -8.36
C SER A 11 -10.60 11.25 -7.00
N GLN A 12 -10.00 12.05 -6.12
CA GLN A 12 -9.67 11.64 -4.74
C GLN A 12 -10.92 11.61 -3.84
N MET A 13 -11.92 12.44 -4.11
CA MET A 13 -13.19 12.45 -3.38
C MET A 13 -14.08 11.26 -3.77
N GLU A 14 -14.05 10.87 -5.04
CA GLU A 14 -14.73 9.67 -5.52
C GLU A 14 -14.19 8.40 -4.86
N ILE A 15 -12.85 8.29 -4.73
CA ILE A 15 -12.21 7.20 -3.98
C ILE A 15 -12.66 7.21 -2.54
N TYR A 16 -12.61 8.38 -1.91
CA TYR A 16 -13.02 8.51 -0.51
C TYR A 16 -14.44 7.95 -0.31
N THR A 17 -15.38 8.36 -1.17
CA THR A 17 -16.76 7.86 -1.18
C THR A 17 -16.82 6.35 -1.44
N HIS A 18 -15.96 5.81 -2.31
CA HIS A 18 -15.88 4.37 -2.58
C HIS A 18 -15.36 3.60 -1.36
N LEU A 19 -14.35 4.13 -0.66
CA LEU A 19 -13.81 3.55 0.56
C LEU A 19 -14.86 3.53 1.69
N GLU A 20 -15.65 4.59 1.83
CA GLU A 20 -16.77 4.62 2.78
C GLU A 20 -17.79 3.51 2.50
N LYS A 21 -18.10 3.24 1.22
CA LYS A 21 -19.03 2.18 0.82
C LYS A 21 -18.59 0.78 1.25
N MET A 22 -17.30 0.54 1.48
CA MET A 22 -16.82 -0.75 1.96
C MET A 22 -17.39 -1.13 3.33
N PHE A 23 -17.81 -0.15 4.12
CA PHE A 23 -18.37 -0.35 5.45
C PHE A 23 -19.90 -0.33 5.46
N HIS A 24 -20.54 -0.28 4.28
CA HIS A 24 -21.98 -0.45 4.14
C HIS A 24 -22.29 -1.91 3.78
N PRO A 25 -23.01 -2.66 4.65
CA PRO A 25 -23.26 -4.10 4.48
C PRO A 25 -23.90 -4.49 3.14
N GLU A 26 -24.64 -3.57 2.51
CA GLU A 26 -25.35 -3.81 1.24
C GLU A 26 -24.46 -3.64 0.00
N ALA A 27 -23.27 -3.07 0.16
CA ALA A 27 -22.43 -2.70 -0.99
C ALA A 27 -21.65 -3.87 -1.60
N GLY A 28 -21.45 -4.97 -0.85
CA GLY A 28 -20.65 -6.12 -1.29
C GLY A 28 -19.17 -5.80 -1.60
N LEU A 29 -18.71 -4.59 -1.23
CA LEU A 29 -17.40 -4.04 -1.54
C LEU A 29 -16.38 -4.37 -0.44
N ASN A 30 -15.95 -5.63 -0.37
CA ASN A 30 -15.04 -6.07 0.69
C ASN A 30 -13.55 -5.83 0.37
N THR A 31 -13.18 -5.55 -0.89
CA THR A 31 -11.78 -5.30 -1.28
C THR A 31 -11.70 -4.25 -2.39
N VAL A 32 -11.08 -3.12 -2.09
CA VAL A 32 -10.83 -2.03 -3.04
C VAL A 32 -9.34 -1.98 -3.35
N LEU A 33 -9.02 -2.04 -4.64
CA LEU A 33 -7.65 -1.90 -5.14
C LEU A 33 -7.49 -0.54 -5.80
N LEU A 34 -6.66 0.32 -5.19
CA LEU A 34 -6.34 1.65 -5.69
C LEU A 34 -5.08 1.58 -6.54
N THR A 35 -5.19 1.88 -7.84
CA THR A 35 -4.06 1.90 -8.78
C THR A 35 -3.91 3.27 -9.43
N GLY A 36 -2.76 3.56 -10.03
CA GLY A 36 -2.46 4.84 -10.67
C GLY A 36 -0.99 5.19 -10.61
N LYS A 37 -0.57 6.22 -11.34
CA LYS A 37 0.83 6.63 -11.45
C LYS A 37 1.43 7.04 -10.11
N SER A 38 2.75 6.95 -10.02
CA SER A 38 3.46 7.47 -8.86
C SER A 38 3.16 8.96 -8.72
N GLY A 39 2.80 9.39 -7.51
CA GLY A 39 2.37 10.76 -7.24
C GLY A 39 0.89 11.05 -7.50
N ALA A 40 0.08 10.09 -7.96
CA ALA A 40 -1.38 10.28 -8.14
C ALA A 40 -2.16 10.57 -6.83
N GLY A 41 -1.54 10.33 -5.67
CA GLY A 41 -2.15 10.61 -4.37
C GLY A 41 -2.88 9.44 -3.72
N LYS A 42 -2.69 8.21 -4.21
CA LYS A 42 -3.30 6.97 -3.64
C LYS A 42 -3.15 6.90 -2.11
N SER A 43 -1.91 6.89 -1.62
CA SER A 43 -1.64 6.80 -0.19
C SER A 43 -2.16 8.03 0.57
N THR A 44 -2.21 9.22 -0.06
CA THR A 44 -2.80 10.43 0.55
C THR A 44 -4.28 10.25 0.82
N VAL A 45 -5.05 9.70 -0.13
CA VAL A 45 -6.49 9.45 0.05
C VAL A 45 -6.72 8.44 1.16
N VAL A 46 -5.97 7.33 1.15
CA VAL A 46 -6.05 6.32 2.21
C VAL A 46 -5.77 6.96 3.56
N GLN A 47 -4.78 7.85 3.67
CA GLN A 47 -4.49 8.50 4.95
C GLN A 47 -5.58 9.43 5.47
N GLU A 48 -6.22 10.21 4.60
CA GLU A 48 -7.35 11.03 5.01
C GLU A 48 -8.52 10.14 5.44
N PHE A 49 -8.79 9.07 4.68
CA PHE A 49 -9.81 8.06 5.05
C PHE A 49 -9.54 7.46 6.43
N LEU A 50 -8.33 6.95 6.67
CA LEU A 50 -7.97 6.36 7.97
C LEU A 50 -8.01 7.38 9.12
N ARG A 51 -7.79 8.67 8.85
CA ARG A 51 -7.85 9.73 9.88
C ARG A 51 -9.27 10.02 10.33
N GLU A 52 -10.24 9.95 9.43
CA GLU A 52 -11.64 10.30 9.70
C GLU A 52 -12.46 9.09 10.17
N PHE A 53 -12.22 7.91 9.59
CA PHE A 53 -13.08 6.73 9.81
C PHE A 53 -12.84 6.01 11.14
N GLY A 54 -11.66 6.17 11.76
CA GLY A 54 -11.41 5.76 13.15
C GLY A 54 -11.62 4.27 13.47
N VAL A 55 -11.52 3.40 12.47
CA VAL A 55 -11.70 1.94 12.61
C VAL A 55 -10.43 1.22 13.08
N SER A 56 -10.60 0.01 13.61
CA SER A 56 -9.48 -0.88 13.89
C SER A 56 -8.80 -1.34 12.60
N ILE A 57 -7.49 -1.10 12.49
CA ILE A 57 -6.70 -1.37 11.28
C ILE A 57 -5.63 -2.42 11.59
N HIS A 58 -5.47 -3.38 10.69
CA HIS A 58 -4.30 -4.26 10.65
C HIS A 58 -3.62 -4.14 9.29
N GLY A 59 -2.35 -3.76 9.26
CA GLY A 59 -1.67 -3.62 7.99
C GLY A 59 -0.36 -2.88 8.13
N TYR A 60 0.09 -2.34 7.01
CA TYR A 60 1.27 -1.52 6.97
C TYR A 60 1.09 -0.38 5.97
N THR A 61 1.86 0.69 6.18
CA THR A 61 2.01 1.80 5.24
C THR A 61 3.47 2.05 4.94
N THR A 62 3.75 2.71 3.82
CA THR A 62 5.09 3.14 3.44
C THR A 62 5.30 4.60 3.78
N VAL A 63 6.27 4.88 4.65
CA VAL A 63 6.68 6.25 4.99
C VAL A 63 7.96 6.62 4.24
N ARG A 64 7.94 7.80 3.63
CA ARG A 64 9.09 8.41 2.98
C ARG A 64 9.84 9.32 3.96
N HIS A 65 11.08 9.00 4.24
CA HIS A 65 12.00 9.82 5.03
C HIS A 65 12.86 10.64 4.07
N ARG A 66 13.05 11.93 4.32
CA ARG A 66 13.96 12.75 3.50
C ARG A 66 14.72 13.79 4.31
N SER A 67 15.95 14.08 3.92
CA SER A 67 16.64 15.27 4.43
C SER A 67 16.04 16.54 3.79
N VAL A 68 16.11 17.68 4.50
CA VAL A 68 15.69 18.99 3.95
C VAL A 68 16.51 19.33 2.70
N SER A 69 17.80 18.98 2.69
CA SER A 69 18.67 19.11 1.53
C SER A 69 18.28 18.21 0.35
N ARG A 70 17.37 17.25 0.56
CA ARG A 70 16.94 16.20 -0.38
C ARG A 70 18.08 15.33 -0.93
N GLN A 71 19.25 15.39 -0.30
CA GLN A 71 20.39 14.54 -0.64
C GLN A 71 20.21 13.10 -0.17
N GLU A 72 19.36 12.90 0.83
CA GLU A 72 19.00 11.57 1.32
C GLU A 72 17.48 11.39 1.29
N VAL A 73 17.04 10.26 0.75
CA VAL A 73 15.64 9.84 0.72
C VAL A 73 15.61 8.35 1.05
N ALA A 74 14.76 7.94 1.98
CA ALA A 74 14.56 6.53 2.30
C ALA A 74 13.09 6.19 2.47
N PHE A 75 12.78 4.90 2.40
CA PHE A 75 11.43 4.37 2.55
C PHE A 75 11.45 3.26 3.60
N GLN A 76 10.46 3.32 4.49
CA GLN A 76 10.26 2.37 5.56
C GLN A 76 8.83 1.85 5.49
N HIS A 77 8.66 0.55 5.74
CA HIS A 77 7.35 0.01 6.04
C HIS A 77 7.08 0.13 7.54
N ILE A 78 5.95 0.74 7.88
CA ILE A 78 5.51 0.93 9.26
C ILE A 78 4.23 0.13 9.46
N TYR A 79 4.25 -0.78 10.42
CA TYR A 79 3.06 -1.47 10.88
C TYR A 79 2.07 -0.46 11.46
N LEU A 80 0.80 -0.59 11.09
CA LEU A 80 -0.27 0.23 11.64
C LEU A 80 -0.81 -0.48 12.90
N PRO A 81 -0.57 0.05 14.11
CA PRO A 81 -1.22 -0.48 15.30
C PRO A 81 -2.69 -0.05 15.32
N GLU A 82 -3.55 -0.90 15.89
CA GLU A 82 -5.03 -0.85 15.92
C GLU A 82 -5.68 0.49 16.36
N SER A 83 -4.91 1.49 16.83
CA SER A 83 -5.45 2.72 17.41
C SER A 83 -4.60 3.99 17.24
N ALA A 84 -3.65 4.03 16.30
CA ALA A 84 -2.81 5.23 16.09
C ALA A 84 -3.34 6.15 14.98
N THR A 85 -3.17 7.46 15.16
CA THR A 85 -3.31 8.44 14.07
C THR A 85 -2.36 8.02 12.93
N PRO A 86 -2.80 7.99 11.66
CA PRO A 86 -1.95 7.58 10.55
C PRO A 86 -0.62 8.35 10.58
N PRO A 87 0.54 7.67 10.47
CA PRO A 87 1.83 8.34 10.49
C PRO A 87 1.91 9.32 9.32
N ALA A 88 2.71 10.38 9.39
CA ALA A 88 2.91 11.23 8.22
C ALA A 88 3.57 10.40 7.08
N LEU A 89 2.99 10.38 5.86
CA LEU A 89 3.62 9.68 4.69
C LEU A 89 4.99 10.23 4.34
N THR A 90 5.30 11.45 4.77
CA THR A 90 6.61 12.05 4.54
C THR A 90 7.09 12.72 5.81
N ILE A 91 8.27 12.30 6.25
CA ILE A 91 8.96 12.89 7.39
C ILE A 91 10.23 13.57 6.89
N GLU A 92 10.39 14.85 7.23
CA GLU A 92 11.57 15.64 6.89
C GLU A 92 12.51 15.75 8.07
N TYR A 93 13.80 15.54 7.81
CA TYR A 93 14.87 15.66 8.80
C TYR A 93 15.82 16.79 8.41
N PRO A 94 16.29 17.63 9.35
CA PRO A 94 17.08 18.81 9.05
C PRO A 94 18.42 18.47 8.38
N ASN A 95 19.10 17.42 8.86
CA ASN A 95 20.47 17.09 8.46
C ASN A 95 20.53 15.73 7.75
N HIS A 96 20.45 14.66 8.53
CA HIS A 96 20.57 13.28 8.07
C HIS A 96 19.36 12.46 8.48
N LEU A 97 19.15 11.34 7.79
CA LEU A 97 18.12 10.38 8.18
C LEU A 97 18.57 9.63 9.44
N PRO A 98 17.67 9.35 10.39
CA PRO A 98 17.97 8.51 11.53
C PRO A 98 18.34 7.09 11.09
N ASP A 99 19.00 6.36 11.97
CA ASP A 99 19.27 4.94 11.72
C ASP A 99 18.01 4.12 12.01
N LEU A 100 17.24 3.86 10.96
CA LEU A 100 16.03 3.05 10.99
C LEU A 100 16.14 1.95 9.95
N GLU A 101 15.25 0.97 10.06
CA GLU A 101 15.16 -0.12 9.12
C GLU A 101 14.47 0.32 7.83
N TYR A 102 15.27 0.84 6.89
CA TYR A 102 14.81 1.25 5.57
C TYR A 102 14.96 0.12 4.56
N PHE A 103 13.88 -0.19 3.84
CA PHE A 103 13.96 -1.15 2.73
C PHE A 103 14.54 -0.53 1.46
N LEU A 104 14.50 0.79 1.32
CA LEU A 104 15.09 1.51 0.20
C LEU A 104 15.69 2.81 0.71
N ARG A 105 16.99 3.04 0.47
CA ARG A 105 17.69 4.27 0.83
C ARG A 105 18.48 4.78 -0.35
N ARG A 106 18.29 6.05 -0.69
CA ARG A 106 19.07 6.79 -1.68
C ARG A 106 19.89 7.85 -0.96
N VAL A 107 21.19 7.86 -1.20
CA VAL A 107 22.13 8.90 -0.74
C VAL A 107 22.87 9.41 -1.97
N LYS A 108 22.57 10.64 -2.38
CA LYS A 108 23.05 11.25 -3.63
C LYS A 108 22.72 10.34 -4.84
N ASP A 109 23.74 9.71 -5.42
CA ASP A 109 23.62 8.83 -6.59
C ASP A 109 23.65 7.33 -6.23
N SER A 110 23.89 7.00 -4.96
CA SER A 110 23.85 5.63 -4.46
C SER A 110 22.43 5.26 -4.03
N VAL A 111 22.00 4.04 -4.38
CA VAL A 111 20.74 3.45 -3.98
C VAL A 111 21.04 2.09 -3.34
N VAL A 112 20.53 1.89 -2.13
CA VAL A 112 20.62 0.66 -1.35
C VAL A 112 19.21 0.13 -1.17
N PHE A 113 19.01 -1.14 -1.49
CA PHE A 113 17.75 -1.85 -1.27
C PHE A 113 17.99 -2.98 -0.28
N ASP A 114 17.31 -2.94 0.86
CA ASP A 114 17.33 -3.99 1.85
C ASP A 114 16.10 -4.88 1.65
N ARG A 115 16.34 -6.02 1.01
CA ARG A 115 15.30 -7.01 0.75
C ARG A 115 14.72 -7.54 2.06
N ALA A 116 15.52 -7.81 3.09
CA ALA A 116 15.00 -8.37 4.34
C ALA A 116 14.04 -7.39 5.02
N ALA A 117 14.41 -6.10 5.09
CA ALA A 117 13.53 -5.04 5.58
C ALA A 117 12.25 -4.90 4.76
N PHE A 118 12.34 -5.08 3.42
CA PHE A 118 11.17 -5.08 2.54
C PHE A 118 10.23 -6.26 2.83
N LEU A 119 10.78 -7.46 3.05
CA LEU A 119 10.02 -8.72 3.17
C LEU A 119 9.40 -8.97 4.55
N LYS A 120 9.80 -8.25 5.60
CA LYS A 120 9.23 -8.38 6.96
C LYS A 120 7.71 -8.22 7.03
N LEU A 121 7.10 -7.66 5.99
CA LEU A 121 5.66 -7.50 5.87
C LEU A 121 4.89 -8.80 5.65
N ALA A 122 5.49 -9.79 4.98
CA ALA A 122 4.79 -11.01 4.59
C ALA A 122 4.29 -11.81 5.80
N ASP A 123 5.16 -12.00 6.80
CA ASP A 123 4.82 -12.78 7.99
C ASP A 123 3.74 -12.08 8.85
N TYR A 124 3.76 -10.76 8.88
CA TYR A 124 2.83 -9.94 9.68
C TYR A 124 1.38 -9.99 9.18
N MET A 125 1.19 -10.20 7.89
CA MET A 125 -0.13 -10.22 7.26
C MET A 125 -0.76 -11.62 7.22
N SER A 126 -0.04 -12.64 7.71
CA SER A 126 -0.52 -14.01 7.77
C SER A 126 -1.79 -14.14 8.64
N PRO A 127 -2.74 -15.04 8.31
CA PRO A 127 -3.96 -15.21 9.10
C PRO A 127 -3.68 -15.52 10.57
N GLN A 128 -2.61 -16.26 10.85
CA GLN A 128 -2.20 -16.61 12.20
C GLN A 128 -1.81 -15.38 13.03
N GLN A 129 -1.21 -14.36 12.42
CA GLN A 129 -0.87 -13.12 13.12
C GLN A 129 -2.07 -12.19 13.22
N VAL A 130 -2.86 -12.04 12.15
CA VAL A 130 -4.04 -11.16 12.11
C VAL A 130 -5.08 -11.56 13.15
N TYR A 131 -5.42 -12.85 13.24
CA TYR A 131 -6.49 -13.32 14.15
C TYR A 131 -6.06 -13.48 15.61
N ARG A 132 -4.78 -13.33 15.95
CA ARG A 132 -4.31 -13.39 17.35
C ARG A 132 -4.77 -12.19 18.17
N SER A 133 -4.92 -11.02 17.54
CA SER A 133 -5.15 -9.73 18.22
C SER A 133 -6.62 -9.33 18.36
N LYS A 134 -7.52 -10.05 17.66
CA LYS A 134 -8.94 -9.73 17.31
C LYS A 134 -9.04 -9.43 15.82
N THR A 135 -10.15 -9.83 15.19
CA THR A 135 -10.39 -9.53 13.77
C THR A 135 -10.48 -8.00 13.57
N PRO A 136 -9.61 -7.39 12.75
CA PRO A 136 -9.68 -5.97 12.45
C PRO A 136 -10.89 -5.68 11.58
N GLU A 137 -11.37 -4.43 11.60
CA GLU A 137 -12.41 -3.98 10.66
C GLU A 137 -11.83 -3.73 9.27
N LEU A 138 -10.57 -3.25 9.21
CA LEU A 138 -9.89 -2.89 7.97
C LEU A 138 -8.49 -3.48 7.91
N MET A 139 -8.15 -4.04 6.75
CA MET A 139 -6.79 -4.39 6.38
C MET A 139 -6.23 -3.43 5.33
N LEU A 140 -4.99 -2.97 5.52
CA LEU A 140 -4.28 -2.13 4.56
C LEU A 140 -3.03 -2.83 4.02
N TRP A 141 -2.99 -2.95 2.70
CA TRP A 141 -1.85 -3.43 1.92
C TRP A 141 -1.29 -2.26 1.12
N ASP A 142 -0.33 -1.51 1.68
CA ASP A 142 0.26 -0.38 0.97
C ASP A 142 1.36 -0.85 0.00
N GLU A 143 1.51 -0.16 -1.13
CA GLU A 143 2.57 -0.48 -2.11
C GLU A 143 2.63 -1.99 -2.48
N LEU A 144 1.51 -2.66 -2.78
CA LEU A 144 1.47 -4.07 -3.25
C LEU A 144 1.59 -4.15 -4.78
N GLY A 145 2.00 -5.29 -5.33
CA GLY A 145 2.04 -5.55 -6.78
C GLY A 145 3.44 -5.52 -7.40
N GLY A 146 4.47 -5.25 -6.61
CA GLY A 146 5.87 -5.40 -7.03
C GLY A 146 6.42 -6.81 -6.79
N GLU A 147 7.74 -6.89 -6.76
CA GLU A 147 8.52 -8.11 -6.53
C GLU A 147 8.18 -8.84 -5.23
N GLU A 148 7.55 -8.19 -4.26
CA GLU A 148 7.04 -8.84 -3.07
C GLU A 148 6.10 -10.01 -3.40
N LEU A 149 5.40 -9.98 -4.53
CA LEU A 149 4.55 -11.08 -4.98
C LEU A 149 5.34 -12.32 -5.41
N LEU A 150 6.66 -12.26 -5.60
CA LEU A 150 7.51 -13.43 -5.84
C LEU A 150 7.73 -14.26 -4.57
N ILE A 151 7.36 -13.74 -3.40
CA ILE A 151 7.39 -14.49 -2.15
C ILE A 151 6.12 -15.32 -2.09
N ASP A 152 6.28 -16.64 -2.16
CA ASP A 152 5.16 -17.58 -2.13
C ASP A 152 4.25 -17.33 -0.92
N HIS A 153 4.82 -17.21 0.27
CA HIS A 153 4.02 -17.00 1.48
C HIS A 153 3.19 -15.70 1.45
N LEU A 154 3.73 -14.59 0.93
CA LEU A 154 2.96 -13.35 0.79
C LEU A 154 1.84 -13.52 -0.22
N PHE A 155 2.15 -14.08 -1.38
CA PHE A 155 1.18 -14.29 -2.45
C PHE A 155 0.02 -15.18 -2.00
N GLU A 156 0.32 -16.33 -1.39
CA GLU A 156 -0.69 -17.24 -0.83
C GLU A 156 -1.50 -16.57 0.29
N THR A 157 -0.88 -15.71 1.09
CA THR A 157 -1.59 -14.94 2.12
C THR A 157 -2.58 -13.95 1.49
N VAL A 158 -2.16 -13.20 0.46
CA VAL A 158 -3.07 -12.28 -0.26
C VAL A 158 -4.22 -13.07 -0.88
N LYS A 159 -3.93 -14.19 -1.56
CA LYS A 159 -4.96 -15.06 -2.12
C LYS A 159 -5.94 -15.59 -1.08
N TYR A 160 -5.45 -16.09 0.04
CA TYR A 160 -6.29 -16.55 1.15
C TYR A 160 -7.30 -15.48 1.57
N TRP A 161 -6.85 -14.23 1.74
CA TRP A 161 -7.73 -13.12 2.07
C TRP A 161 -8.67 -12.72 0.94
N LEU A 162 -8.29 -12.93 -0.32
CA LEU A 162 -9.19 -12.71 -1.45
C LEU A 162 -10.29 -13.78 -1.54
N ASP A 163 -9.95 -15.05 -1.29
CA ASP A 163 -10.86 -16.20 -1.35
C ASP A 163 -11.82 -16.27 -0.15
N LEU A 164 -11.47 -15.69 1.00
CA LEU A 164 -12.29 -15.77 2.20
C LEU A 164 -13.58 -14.93 2.06
N ASN A 165 -14.75 -15.59 2.22
CA ASN A 165 -16.05 -14.93 2.13
C ASN A 165 -16.30 -13.93 3.27
N GLU A 166 -16.04 -14.34 4.51
CA GLU A 166 -16.17 -13.51 5.70
C GLU A 166 -14.80 -12.98 6.12
N LYS A 167 -14.52 -11.74 5.75
CA LYS A 167 -13.21 -11.11 5.92
C LYS A 167 -13.34 -9.64 6.29
N PRO A 168 -12.30 -9.04 6.93
CA PRO A 168 -12.20 -7.59 7.07
C PRO A 168 -12.30 -6.88 5.71
N ALA A 169 -12.74 -5.63 5.72
CA ALA A 169 -12.61 -4.76 4.56
C ALA A 169 -11.12 -4.63 4.19
N GLN A 170 -10.78 -4.59 2.90
CA GLN A 170 -9.39 -4.52 2.46
C GLN A 170 -9.13 -3.36 1.50
N ILE A 171 -8.14 -2.54 1.81
CA ILE A 171 -7.60 -1.55 0.87
C ILE A 171 -6.25 -2.05 0.38
N ILE A 172 -6.11 -2.16 -0.93
CA ILE A 172 -4.84 -2.51 -1.58
C ILE A 172 -4.36 -1.28 -2.37
N VAL A 173 -3.28 -0.65 -1.94
CA VAL A 173 -2.60 0.38 -2.72
C VAL A 173 -1.66 -0.30 -3.70
N TRP A 174 -2.06 -0.34 -4.96
CA TRP A 174 -1.38 -1.10 -6.00
C TRP A 174 -0.31 -0.29 -6.72
N LYS A 175 0.84 -0.93 -6.91
CA LYS A 175 1.94 -0.50 -7.76
C LYS A 175 1.56 -0.75 -9.21
N LYS A 176 1.20 0.32 -9.90
CA LYS A 176 1.10 0.34 -11.36
C LYS A 176 2.51 0.20 -11.94
N GLN A 177 2.80 -0.90 -12.62
CA GLN A 177 4.05 -1.02 -13.36
C GLN A 177 3.96 -0.16 -14.62
N PHE A 178 4.80 0.88 -14.69
CA PHE A 178 5.19 1.46 -15.97
C PHE A 178 6.48 0.75 -16.38
N ARG A 179 6.59 0.40 -17.67
CA ARG A 179 7.75 -0.28 -18.30
C ARG A 179 9.06 -0.02 -17.55
N LYS A 180 9.68 -1.10 -17.05
CA LYS A 180 11.01 -1.14 -16.40
C LYS A 180 11.25 0.06 -15.49
N SER A 181 10.71 0.03 -14.27
CA SER A 181 11.05 1.02 -13.26
C SER A 181 12.58 1.01 -13.06
N LYS A 182 13.26 2.13 -13.34
CA LYS A 182 14.73 2.26 -13.28
C LYS A 182 15.33 2.07 -11.88
N LEU A 183 14.51 1.84 -10.85
CA LEU A 183 14.90 1.87 -9.44
C LEU A 183 14.41 0.63 -8.65
N ARG A 184 13.96 -0.44 -9.31
CA ARG A 184 13.64 -1.73 -8.68
C ARG A 184 14.23 -2.86 -9.53
N LEU A 185 14.64 -3.92 -8.85
CA LEU A 185 15.74 -4.85 -9.15
C LEU A 185 16.10 -4.99 -10.63
N ALA A 186 17.30 -4.55 -10.99
CA ALA A 186 17.94 -4.82 -12.27
C ALA A 186 18.34 -6.30 -12.47
N HIS A 187 17.69 -7.25 -11.77
CA HIS A 187 18.16 -8.62 -11.59
C HIS A 187 17.09 -9.71 -11.58
N LEU A 188 15.82 -9.42 -11.93
CA LEU A 188 14.86 -10.52 -12.12
C LEU A 188 15.27 -11.35 -13.33
N THR A 189 15.22 -12.67 -13.17
CA THR A 189 15.28 -13.62 -14.28
C THR A 189 13.99 -13.55 -15.10
N ALA A 190 14.02 -14.01 -16.36
CA ALA A 190 12.82 -14.07 -17.19
C ALA A 190 11.70 -14.91 -16.54
N GLU A 191 12.08 -16.00 -15.86
CA GLU A 191 11.14 -16.85 -15.12
C GLU A 191 10.48 -16.09 -13.96
N GLU A 192 11.22 -15.28 -13.21
CA GLU A 192 10.65 -14.43 -12.15
C GLU A 192 9.77 -13.31 -12.74
N GLU A 193 10.10 -12.75 -13.90
CA GLU A 193 9.22 -11.79 -14.59
C GLU A 193 7.88 -12.44 -14.97
N ASP A 194 7.92 -13.66 -15.52
CA ASP A 194 6.72 -14.41 -15.91
C ASP A 194 5.85 -14.79 -14.69
N ILE A 195 6.46 -15.27 -13.60
CA ILE A 195 5.76 -15.58 -12.35
C ILE A 195 5.12 -14.32 -11.76
N LEU A 196 5.86 -13.20 -11.73
CA LEU A 196 5.35 -11.94 -11.21
C LEU A 196 4.13 -11.47 -12.00
N GLU A 197 4.18 -11.52 -13.33
CA GLU A 197 3.06 -11.12 -14.17
C GLU A 197 1.85 -12.03 -13.98
N LEU A 198 2.07 -13.36 -13.93
CA LEU A 198 0.99 -14.32 -13.65
C LEU A 198 0.28 -14.01 -12.33
N ARG A 199 1.05 -13.81 -11.24
CA ARG A 199 0.51 -13.51 -9.91
C ARG A 199 -0.22 -12.16 -9.86
N ARG A 200 0.29 -11.16 -10.58
CA ARG A 200 -0.39 -9.86 -10.73
C ARG A 200 -1.73 -10.03 -11.44
N GLN A 201 -1.78 -10.78 -12.54
CA GLN A 201 -3.03 -11.05 -13.27
C GLN A 201 -4.02 -11.81 -12.41
N GLU A 202 -3.57 -12.79 -11.64
CA GLU A 202 -4.43 -13.56 -10.74
C GLU A 202 -5.07 -12.70 -9.65
N ILE A 203 -4.31 -11.81 -9.02
CA ILE A 203 -4.86 -10.84 -8.06
C ILE A 203 -5.83 -9.90 -8.78
N LEU A 204 -5.40 -9.23 -9.86
CA LEU A 204 -6.19 -8.20 -10.53
C LEU A 204 -7.51 -8.72 -11.13
N SER A 205 -7.56 -9.99 -11.53
CA SER A 205 -8.76 -10.64 -12.07
C SER A 205 -9.64 -11.30 -11.00
N HIS A 206 -9.23 -11.26 -9.73
CA HIS A 206 -9.99 -11.87 -8.65
C HIS A 206 -11.34 -11.19 -8.46
N THR A 207 -12.41 -11.99 -8.34
CA THR A 207 -13.80 -11.51 -8.32
C THR A 207 -14.14 -10.60 -7.14
N SER A 208 -13.41 -10.72 -6.04
CA SER A 208 -13.58 -9.85 -4.86
C SER A 208 -12.94 -8.46 -5.02
N ILE A 209 -12.11 -8.24 -6.05
CA ILE A 209 -11.40 -6.98 -6.23
C ILE A 209 -12.25 -5.99 -7.02
N HIS A 210 -12.38 -4.80 -6.45
CA HIS A 210 -12.93 -3.63 -7.12
C HIS A 210 -11.79 -2.65 -7.40
N ILE A 211 -11.39 -2.55 -8.67
CA ILE A 211 -10.29 -1.70 -9.10
C ILE A 211 -10.78 -0.26 -9.24
N HIS A 212 -10.01 0.67 -8.70
CA HIS A 212 -10.17 2.10 -8.93
C HIS A 212 -8.84 2.70 -9.40
N ASP A 213 -8.80 3.21 -10.64
CA ASP A 213 -7.59 3.76 -11.26
C ASP A 213 -7.61 5.30 -11.23
N LEU A 214 -6.65 5.91 -10.53
CA LEU A 214 -6.49 7.36 -10.41
C LEU A 214 -5.95 8.02 -11.69
N ASP A 215 -5.49 7.24 -12.66
CA ASP A 215 -5.03 7.77 -13.95
C ASP A 215 -6.14 7.88 -14.99
N CYS A 216 -7.31 7.29 -14.74
CA CYS A 216 -8.48 7.45 -15.60
C CYS A 216 -9.07 8.84 -15.32
N GLU A 217 -8.57 9.85 -16.01
CA GLU A 217 -9.42 11.01 -16.32
C GLU A 217 -10.63 10.47 -17.09
N GLU A 218 -11.83 10.88 -16.67
CA GLU A 218 -13.07 10.59 -17.37
C GLU A 218 -12.85 10.87 -18.86
N VAL A 219 -13.01 9.85 -19.70
CA VAL A 219 -13.35 10.11 -21.09
C VAL A 219 -14.75 10.70 -21.01
N GLU A 220 -14.83 12.04 -20.99
CA GLU A 220 -16.08 12.76 -21.24
C GLU A 220 -16.73 12.12 -22.47
N ILE A 221 -17.96 11.63 -22.29
CA ILE A 221 -18.83 11.12 -23.36
C ILE A 221 -19.30 12.30 -24.20
#